data_AF-A0A919LI92-F1
#
_entry.id   AF-A0A919LI92-F1
#
_cell.length_a   1.000
_cell.length_b   1.000
_cell.length_c   1.000
_cell.angle_alpha   90.00
_cell.angle_beta   90.00
_cell.angle_gamma   90.00
#
_symmetry.space_group_name_H-M   'P 1'
#
loop_
_entity.id
_entity.type
_entity.pdbx_description
1 polymer ?
#
loop_
_entity_poly.entity_id
_entity_poly.type
_entity_poly.pdbx_seq_one_letter_code
_entity_poly.pdbx_strand_id
1 'polypeptide(L)'
;MLWKLDGLSEYDVRRPHTPTGTNLLGLVKHVAGVELGYFGSTFGRPFFDEPPSWFAPDAEPNADMWATADESREQIVGLYRQAWLHTDDAVAALPLGATGHVPWWPEGQREVTLHHVLVRVIADTHRHAGHADLIRELVDGAVGMRKDNSSIPPEDQAWWEEYRGRLERVARAAQQG
;
A
#
# COMPACT_ATOMS: atom_id res chain seq x y z
N MET A 1 2.93 4.31 5.13
CA MET A 1 2.79 2.83 5.17
C MET A 1 3.40 2.20 6.42
N LEU A 2 4.74 2.12 6.60
CA LEU A 2 5.35 1.30 7.66
C LEU A 2 4.80 1.51 9.08
N TRP A 3 4.55 2.76 9.47
CA TRP A 3 4.04 3.08 10.81
C TRP A 3 2.69 2.43 11.13
N LYS A 4 1.92 2.05 10.11
CA LYS A 4 0.64 1.33 10.26
C LYS A 4 0.82 -0.08 10.81
N LEU A 5 2.05 -0.57 10.96
CA LEU A 5 2.33 -1.84 11.63
C LEU A 5 2.68 -1.66 13.12
N ASP A 6 2.96 -0.43 13.56
CA ASP A 6 3.46 -0.17 14.91
C ASP A 6 2.40 -0.50 15.96
N GLY A 7 2.81 -1.17 17.04
CA GLY A 7 1.96 -1.52 18.18
C GLY A 7 1.03 -2.72 17.97
N LEU A 8 0.98 -3.32 16.77
CA LEU A 8 0.11 -4.46 16.47
C LEU A 8 0.79 -5.81 16.62
N SER A 9 0.01 -6.81 17.03
CA SER A 9 0.45 -8.22 17.13
C SER A 9 0.78 -8.82 15.76
N GLU A 10 1.54 -9.93 15.72
CA GLU A 10 1.81 -10.66 14.48
C GLU A 10 0.54 -11.19 13.80
N TYR A 11 -0.48 -11.50 14.60
CA TYR A 11 -1.78 -11.93 14.12
C TYR A 11 -2.54 -10.78 13.45
N ASP A 12 -2.64 -9.61 14.10
CA ASP A 12 -3.46 -8.51 13.58
C ASP A 12 -2.91 -7.89 12.30
N VAL A 13 -1.59 -7.94 12.08
CA VAL A 13 -1.01 -7.46 10.83
C VAL A 13 -1.20 -8.44 9.66
N ARG A 14 -1.45 -9.74 9.92
CA ARG A 14 -1.57 -10.79 8.88
C ARG A 14 -2.99 -11.26 8.64
N ARG A 15 -3.87 -11.18 9.63
CA ARG A 15 -5.24 -11.66 9.49
C ARG A 15 -6.01 -10.83 8.47
N PRO A 16 -6.95 -11.43 7.73
CA PRO A 16 -7.84 -10.69 6.84
C PRO A 16 -8.77 -9.77 7.64
N HIS A 17 -8.92 -8.51 7.20
CA HIS A 17 -9.86 -7.54 7.77
C HIS A 17 -10.98 -7.15 6.81
N THR A 18 -10.98 -7.70 5.59
CA THR A 18 -12.03 -7.53 4.58
C THR A 18 -12.44 -8.88 4.00
N PRO A 19 -13.64 -8.99 3.40
CA PRO A 19 -14.06 -10.22 2.72
C PRO A 19 -13.14 -10.68 1.59
N THR A 20 -12.32 -9.78 1.03
CA THR A 20 -11.35 -10.07 -0.03
C THR A 20 -9.95 -10.36 0.50
N GLY A 21 -9.77 -10.44 1.82
CA GLY A 21 -8.52 -10.87 2.44
C GLY A 21 -7.49 -9.78 2.73
N THR A 22 -7.83 -8.50 2.60
CA THR A 22 -6.88 -7.39 2.82
C THR A 22 -6.35 -7.41 4.25
N ASN A 23 -5.02 -7.36 4.39
CA ASN A 23 -4.31 -7.33 5.68
C ASN A 23 -3.13 -6.34 5.63
N LEU A 24 -2.68 -5.84 6.78
CA LEU A 24 -1.73 -4.72 6.85
C LEU A 24 -0.32 -5.09 6.36
N LEU A 25 0.17 -6.28 6.69
CA LEU A 25 1.52 -6.70 6.29
C LEU A 25 1.58 -6.96 4.77
N GLY A 26 0.53 -7.55 4.22
CA GLY A 26 0.32 -7.72 2.79
C GLY A 26 0.27 -6.39 2.04
N LEU A 27 -0.41 -5.37 2.58
CA LEU A 27 -0.38 -4.03 1.99
C LEU A 27 1.04 -3.45 1.92
N VAL A 28 1.89 -3.69 2.92
CA VAL A 28 3.30 -3.24 2.89
C VAL A 28 4.11 -4.04 1.88
N LYS A 29 3.93 -5.36 1.81
CA LYS A 29 4.59 -6.23 0.84
C LYS A 29 4.23 -5.85 -0.60
N HIS A 30 2.95 -5.63 -0.86
CA HIS A 30 2.44 -5.19 -2.16
C HIS A 30 3.08 -3.88 -2.61
N VAL A 31 3.05 -2.83 -1.77
CA VAL A 31 3.62 -1.53 -2.15
C VAL A 31 5.13 -1.63 -2.38
N ALA A 32 5.84 -2.50 -1.65
CA ALA A 32 7.24 -2.80 -1.95
C ALA A 32 7.42 -3.44 -3.33
N GLY A 33 6.62 -4.46 -3.67
CA GLY A 33 6.62 -5.07 -5.01
C GLY A 33 6.31 -4.06 -6.11
N VAL A 34 5.30 -3.21 -5.91
CA VAL A 34 4.92 -2.13 -6.84
C VAL A 34 6.12 -1.23 -7.12
N GLU A 35 6.80 -0.71 -6.09
CA GLU A 35 7.99 0.13 -6.27
C GLU A 35 9.11 -0.60 -7.03
N LEU A 36 9.45 -1.82 -6.60
CA LEU A 36 10.54 -2.60 -7.20
C LEU A 36 10.29 -2.95 -8.67
N GLY A 37 9.05 -3.28 -9.04
CA GLY A 37 8.73 -3.54 -10.44
C GLY A 37 8.75 -2.27 -11.28
N TYR A 38 8.08 -1.21 -10.80
CA TYR A 38 7.83 -0.01 -11.57
C TYR A 38 9.08 0.85 -11.75
N PHE A 39 9.93 0.97 -10.73
CA PHE A 39 11.20 1.71 -10.85
C PHE A 39 12.37 0.83 -11.28
N GLY A 40 12.26 -0.49 -11.10
CA GLY A 40 13.28 -1.44 -11.50
C GLY A 40 13.09 -1.99 -12.90
N SER A 41 12.37 -3.11 -13.03
CA SER A 41 12.21 -3.86 -14.29
C SER A 41 11.73 -3.01 -15.46
N THR A 42 10.84 -2.04 -15.20
CA THR A 42 10.31 -1.13 -16.23
C THR A 42 11.39 -0.30 -16.93
N PHE A 43 12.47 0.04 -16.22
CA PHE A 43 13.58 0.84 -16.75
C PHE A 43 14.88 0.04 -16.92
N GLY A 44 14.78 -1.29 -16.98
CA GLY A 44 15.95 -2.16 -17.14
C GLY A 44 16.87 -2.21 -15.91
N ARG A 45 16.32 -1.98 -14.72
CA ARG A 45 17.04 -1.95 -13.43
C ARG A 45 16.47 -3.01 -12.47
N PRO A 46 16.42 -4.31 -12.81
CA PRO A 46 15.78 -5.30 -11.94
C PRO A 46 16.43 -5.30 -10.54
N PHE A 47 15.61 -5.40 -9.50
CA PHE A 47 16.10 -5.47 -8.11
C PHE A 47 16.54 -6.87 -7.72
N PHE A 48 15.82 -7.90 -8.19
CA PHE A 48 16.14 -9.30 -7.94
C PHE A 48 16.85 -9.88 -9.16
N ASP A 49 17.97 -10.57 -8.92
CA ASP A 49 18.58 -11.44 -9.93
C ASP A 49 17.67 -12.66 -10.20
N GLU A 50 17.13 -13.25 -9.13
CA GLU A 50 16.12 -14.30 -9.17
C GLU A 50 14.88 -13.85 -8.37
N PRO A 51 13.76 -13.53 -9.03
CA PRO A 51 12.54 -13.08 -8.36
C PRO A 51 11.99 -14.13 -7.38
N PRO A 52 11.54 -13.73 -6.18
CA PRO A 52 10.78 -14.62 -5.32
C PRO A 52 9.45 -15.01 -5.98
N SER A 53 8.89 -16.16 -5.61
CA SER A 53 7.68 -16.72 -6.25
C SER A 53 6.48 -15.77 -6.25
N TRP A 54 6.34 -14.92 -5.24
CA TRP A 54 5.24 -13.93 -5.15
C TRP A 54 5.42 -12.73 -6.08
N PHE A 55 6.63 -12.51 -6.62
CA PHE A 55 6.98 -11.43 -7.54
C PHE A 55 7.22 -11.93 -8.98
N ALA A 56 7.19 -13.25 -9.17
CA ALA A 56 7.41 -13.85 -10.47
C ALA A 56 6.27 -13.53 -11.45
N PRO A 57 6.51 -13.51 -12.77
CA PRO A 57 5.47 -13.23 -13.77
C PRO A 57 4.29 -14.20 -13.74
N ASP A 58 4.50 -15.43 -13.26
CA ASP A 58 3.53 -16.51 -13.13
C ASP A 58 3.04 -16.70 -11.67
N ALA A 59 3.31 -15.72 -10.79
CA ALA A 59 2.80 -15.71 -9.43
C ALA A 59 1.26 -15.87 -9.40
N GLU A 60 0.76 -16.54 -8.36
CA GLU A 60 -0.68 -16.64 -8.17
C GLU A 60 -1.32 -15.25 -7.99
N PRO A 61 -2.61 -15.07 -8.36
CA PRO A 61 -3.30 -13.82 -8.10
C PRO A 61 -3.20 -13.43 -6.62
N ASN A 62 -2.78 -12.19 -6.36
CA ASN A 62 -2.61 -11.62 -5.01
C ASN A 62 -1.48 -12.25 -4.15
N ALA A 63 -0.50 -12.95 -4.74
CA ALA A 63 0.63 -13.54 -4.00
C ALA A 63 1.43 -12.53 -3.14
N ASP A 64 1.41 -11.25 -3.53
CA ASP A 64 2.07 -10.14 -2.84
C ASP A 64 1.18 -9.44 -1.80
N MET A 65 -0.10 -9.78 -1.73
CA MET A 65 -1.08 -9.19 -0.80
C MET A 65 -1.15 -9.91 0.55
N TRP A 66 -0.22 -10.82 0.83
CA TRP A 66 -0.09 -11.52 2.11
C TRP A 66 1.35 -11.99 2.34
N ALA A 67 1.66 -12.28 3.61
CA ALA A 67 2.94 -12.85 4.02
C ALA A 67 2.71 -14.21 4.69
N THR A 68 3.55 -15.19 4.34
CA THR A 68 3.56 -16.51 4.96
C THR A 68 4.02 -16.46 6.43
N ALA A 69 3.93 -17.59 7.13
CA ALA A 69 4.49 -17.72 8.48
C ALA A 69 6.03 -17.64 8.47
N ASP A 70 6.67 -18.03 7.37
CA ASP A 70 8.13 -18.00 7.19
C ASP A 70 8.64 -16.61 6.75
N GLU A 71 7.74 -15.73 6.30
CA GLU A 71 8.02 -14.33 6.03
C GLU A 71 7.79 -13.49 7.30
N SER A 72 8.90 -13.18 7.99
CA SER A 72 8.87 -12.29 9.15
C SER A 72 8.45 -10.87 8.77
N ARG A 73 7.84 -10.16 9.73
CA ARG A 73 7.49 -8.75 9.58
C ARG A 73 8.73 -7.93 9.23
N GLU A 74 9.87 -8.23 9.86
CA GLU A 74 11.14 -7.55 9.69
C GLU A 74 11.68 -7.69 8.27
N GLN A 75 11.54 -8.87 7.65
CA GLN A 75 11.91 -9.08 6.24
C GLN A 75 11.08 -8.21 5.31
N ILE A 76 9.75 -8.18 5.49
CA ILE A 76 8.86 -7.38 4.64
C ILE A 76 9.12 -5.87 4.81
N VAL A 77 9.29 -5.41 6.06
CA VAL A 77 9.65 -4.02 6.36
C VAL A 77 11.03 -3.67 5.78
N GLY A 78 11.99 -4.58 5.89
CA GLY A 78 13.32 -4.44 5.32
C GLY A 78 13.28 -4.32 3.81
N LEU A 79 12.51 -5.20 3.15
CA LEU A 79 12.31 -5.16 1.71
C LEU A 79 11.73 -3.83 1.25
N TYR A 80 10.72 -3.31 1.95
CA TYR A 80 10.12 -2.03 1.58
C TYR A 80 11.10 -0.85 1.74
N ARG A 81 11.97 -0.88 2.75
CA ARG A 81 13.06 0.11 2.86
C ARG A 81 14.09 -0.01 1.74
N GLN A 82 14.40 -1.22 1.29
CA GLN A 82 15.27 -1.41 0.12
C GLN A 82 14.58 -0.93 -1.17
N ALA A 83 13.27 -1.11 -1.28
CA ALA A 83 12.49 -0.56 -2.39
C ALA A 83 12.60 0.96 -2.46
N TRP A 84 12.53 1.67 -1.32
CA TRP A 84 12.75 3.12 -1.28
C TRP A 84 14.11 3.53 -1.82
N LEU A 85 15.18 2.87 -1.38
CA LEU A 85 16.54 3.16 -1.85
C LEU A 85 16.65 2.92 -3.37
N HIS A 86 16.07 1.83 -3.85
CA HIS A 86 16.06 1.50 -5.27
C HIS A 86 15.27 2.52 -6.10
N THR A 87 14.11 2.94 -5.60
CA THR A 87 13.29 4.00 -6.20
C THR A 87 14.04 5.32 -6.24
N ASP A 88 14.66 5.74 -5.13
CA ASP A 88 15.44 6.97 -5.04
C ASP A 88 16.60 6.98 -6.04
N ASP A 89 17.34 5.87 -6.14
CA ASP A 89 18.42 5.71 -7.10
C ASP A 89 17.93 5.79 -8.56
N ALA A 90 16.78 5.18 -8.87
CA ALA A 90 16.20 5.25 -10.22
C ALA A 90 15.74 6.67 -10.57
N VAL A 91 15.08 7.36 -9.64
CA VAL A 91 14.59 8.73 -9.81
C VAL A 91 15.76 9.72 -9.95
N ALA A 92 16.86 9.51 -9.22
CA ALA A 92 18.05 10.34 -9.34
C ALA A 92 18.81 10.12 -10.67
N ALA A 93 18.82 8.88 -11.18
CA ALA A 93 19.59 8.51 -12.35
C ALA A 93 18.91 8.83 -13.70
N LEU A 94 17.58 8.93 -13.73
CA LEU A 94 16.80 9.02 -14.96
C LEU A 94 16.06 10.37 -15.06
N PRO A 95 16.02 11.02 -16.25
CA PRO A 95 15.16 12.17 -16.44
C PRO A 95 13.68 11.75 -16.41
N LEU A 96 12.79 12.66 -16.02
CA LEU A 96 11.33 12.40 -15.96
C LEU A 96 10.72 11.91 -17.28
N GLY A 97 11.32 12.25 -18.41
CA GLY A 97 10.91 11.81 -19.75
C GLY A 97 11.52 10.47 -20.18
N ALA A 98 12.33 9.80 -19.36
CA ALA A 98 12.89 8.50 -19.70
C ALA A 98 11.79 7.48 -19.98
N THR A 99 11.89 6.81 -21.12
CA THR A 99 10.94 5.76 -21.53
C THR A 99 11.31 4.43 -20.89
N GLY A 100 10.31 3.71 -20.40
CA GLY A 100 10.40 2.34 -19.92
C GLY A 100 9.25 1.49 -20.42
N HIS A 101 9.35 0.18 -20.22
CA HIS A 101 8.36 -0.80 -20.65
C HIS A 101 7.90 -1.66 -19.47
N VAL A 102 6.65 -1.50 -19.05
CA VAL A 102 6.08 -2.24 -17.92
C VAL A 102 5.81 -3.70 -18.33
N PRO A 103 6.57 -4.70 -17.82
CA PRO A 103 6.52 -6.06 -18.37
C PRO A 103 5.17 -6.77 -18.24
N TRP A 104 4.37 -6.43 -17.21
CA TRP A 104 3.07 -7.04 -16.94
C TRP A 104 1.89 -6.27 -17.57
N TRP A 105 2.14 -5.23 -18.35
CA TRP A 105 1.08 -4.51 -19.07
C TRP A 105 0.89 -5.05 -20.49
N PRO A 106 -0.31 -4.90 -21.08
CA PRO A 106 -0.53 -5.23 -22.48
C PRO A 106 0.45 -4.49 -23.41
N GLU A 107 0.89 -5.16 -24.48
CA GLU A 107 1.90 -4.65 -25.43
C GLU A 107 1.63 -3.20 -25.90
N GLY A 108 0.38 -2.88 -26.24
CA GLY A 108 0.00 -1.54 -26.73
C GLY A 108 -0.10 -0.45 -25.65
N GLN A 109 0.13 -0.79 -24.39
CA GLN A 109 0.01 0.14 -23.26
C GLN A 109 1.27 0.18 -22.38
N ARG A 110 2.19 -0.77 -22.53
CA ARG A 110 3.34 -0.94 -21.63
C ARG A 110 4.41 0.14 -21.71
N GLU A 111 4.44 0.94 -22.78
CA GLU A 111 5.39 2.07 -22.89
C GLU A 111 4.94 3.22 -21.99
N VAL A 112 5.83 3.64 -21.09
CA VAL A 112 5.57 4.68 -20.09
C VAL A 112 6.77 5.59 -19.95
N THR A 113 6.55 6.80 -19.43
CA THR A 113 7.64 7.66 -18.96
C THR A 113 7.85 7.49 -17.47
N LEU A 114 9.03 7.85 -16.96
CA LEU A 114 9.29 7.91 -15.51
C LEU A 114 8.28 8.81 -14.79
N HIS A 115 7.88 9.93 -15.38
CA HIS A 115 6.83 10.78 -14.81
C HIS A 115 5.49 10.05 -14.66
N HIS A 116 5.06 9.28 -15.67
CA HIS A 116 3.84 8.47 -15.57
C HIS A 116 3.97 7.43 -14.44
N VAL A 117 5.10 6.74 -14.38
CA VAL A 117 5.37 5.75 -13.32
C VAL A 117 5.32 6.38 -11.93
N LEU A 118 5.95 7.53 -11.72
CA LEU A 118 5.91 8.28 -10.45
C LEU A 118 4.47 8.57 -10.01
N VAL A 119 3.66 9.15 -10.90
CA VAL A 119 2.25 9.46 -10.59
C VAL A 119 1.47 8.20 -10.26
N ARG A 120 1.69 7.12 -11.02
CA ARG A 120 1.02 5.84 -10.77
C ARG A 120 1.38 5.25 -9.41
N VAL A 121 2.66 5.16 -9.08
CA VAL A 121 3.10 4.56 -7.80
C VAL A 121 2.69 5.44 -6.61
N ILE A 122 2.70 6.76 -6.75
CA ILE A 122 2.15 7.67 -5.73
C ILE A 122 0.66 7.39 -5.49
N ALA A 123 -0.13 7.29 -6.56
CA ALA A 123 -1.57 7.03 -6.47
C ALA A 123 -1.87 5.67 -5.84
N ASP A 124 -1.11 4.64 -6.22
CA ASP A 124 -1.22 3.29 -5.70
C ASP A 124 -0.88 3.25 -4.19
N THR A 125 0.27 3.82 -3.81
CA THR A 125 0.70 3.92 -2.41
C THR A 125 -0.31 4.66 -1.55
N HIS A 126 -0.86 5.78 -2.03
CA HIS A 126 -1.89 6.53 -1.28
C HIS A 126 -3.21 5.77 -1.16
N ARG A 127 -3.61 5.01 -2.19
CA ARG A 127 -4.79 4.14 -2.12
C ARG A 127 -4.62 3.09 -1.02
N HIS A 128 -3.48 2.41 -0.98
CA HIS A 128 -3.19 1.40 0.04
C HIS A 128 -2.95 2.00 1.43
N ALA A 129 -2.47 3.24 1.52
CA ALA A 129 -2.44 3.98 2.79
C ALA A 129 -3.86 4.20 3.34
N GLY A 130 -4.81 4.61 2.50
CA GLY A 130 -6.21 4.75 2.90
C GLY A 130 -6.85 3.42 3.34
N HIS A 131 -6.53 2.31 2.67
CA HIS A 131 -6.94 0.97 3.15
C HIS A 131 -6.36 0.66 4.53
N ALA A 132 -5.08 0.97 4.76
CA ALA A 132 -4.45 0.76 6.05
C ALA A 132 -5.05 1.65 7.14
N ASP A 133 -5.50 2.87 6.81
CA ASP A 133 -6.19 3.77 7.75
C ASP A 133 -7.47 3.14 8.29
N LEU A 134 -8.35 2.66 7.40
CA LEU A 134 -9.60 2.00 7.80
C LEU A 134 -9.35 0.73 8.61
N ILE A 135 -8.36 -0.08 8.23
CA ILE A 135 -8.03 -1.28 8.99
C ILE A 135 -7.52 -0.92 10.38
N ARG A 136 -6.71 0.12 10.54
CA ARG A 136 -6.26 0.58 11.86
C ARG A 136 -7.43 1.05 12.71
N GLU A 137 -8.33 1.85 12.15
CA GLU A 137 -9.52 2.30 12.88
C GLU A 137 -10.36 1.10 13.39
N LEU A 138 -10.49 0.03 12.60
CA LEU A 138 -11.21 -1.19 12.98
C LEU A 138 -10.48 -2.07 14.01
N VAL A 139 -9.13 -2.03 14.04
CA VAL A 139 -8.33 -2.89 14.92
C VAL A 139 -8.12 -2.27 16.29
N ASP A 140 -7.69 -1.02 16.32
CA ASP A 140 -7.28 -0.34 17.56
C ASP A 140 -7.74 1.12 17.64
N GLY A 141 -8.58 1.57 16.72
CA GLY A 141 -9.06 2.95 16.67
C GLY A 141 -8.00 3.97 16.24
N ALA A 142 -6.80 3.53 15.87
CA ALA A 142 -5.76 4.46 15.43
C ALA A 142 -6.12 5.05 14.06
N VAL A 143 -6.05 6.37 13.98
CA VAL A 143 -6.34 7.16 12.78
C VAL A 143 -5.09 7.90 12.32
N GLY A 144 -5.02 8.23 11.03
CA GLY A 144 -4.13 9.30 10.60
C GLY A 144 -3.42 9.12 9.27
N MET A 145 -3.08 10.25 8.64
CA MET A 145 -2.28 10.29 7.42
C MET A 145 -0.79 10.00 7.71
N ARG A 146 -0.25 10.56 8.81
CA ARG A 146 1.12 10.37 9.29
C ARG A 146 1.12 10.19 10.81
N LYS A 147 2.23 9.71 11.39
CA LYS A 147 2.37 9.53 12.85
C LYS A 147 2.01 10.79 13.66
N ASP A 148 2.29 11.95 13.09
CA ASP A 148 2.13 13.28 13.68
C ASP A 148 0.97 14.09 13.07
N ASN A 149 0.22 13.50 12.11
CA ASN A 149 -0.89 14.17 11.45
C ASN A 149 -2.04 13.19 11.23
N SER A 150 -3.08 13.32 12.05
CA SER A 150 -4.29 12.52 11.92
C SER A 150 -5.11 12.88 10.68
N SER A 151 -4.96 14.10 10.14
CA SER A 151 -5.79 14.63 9.06
C SER A 151 -7.30 14.53 9.33
N ILE A 152 -7.70 14.46 10.60
CA ILE A 152 -9.10 14.51 11.05
C ILE A 152 -9.27 15.62 12.10
N PRO A 153 -10.48 16.13 12.32
CA PRO A 153 -10.75 17.11 13.37
C PRO A 153 -10.22 16.65 14.75
N PRO A 154 -9.53 17.52 15.50
CA PRO A 154 -8.92 17.17 16.79
C PRO A 154 -9.95 17.19 17.94
N GLU A 155 -11.10 16.58 17.70
CA GLU A 155 -12.22 16.53 18.64
C GLU A 155 -12.11 15.32 19.57
N ASP A 156 -12.77 15.38 20.72
CA ASP A 156 -12.77 14.31 21.71
C ASP A 156 -13.73 13.15 21.36
N GLN A 157 -13.68 12.08 22.17
CA GLN A 157 -14.50 10.90 21.96
C GLN A 157 -16.01 11.20 22.01
N ALA A 158 -16.44 12.09 22.91
CA ALA A 158 -17.86 12.41 23.07
C ALA A 158 -18.41 13.12 21.81
N TRP A 159 -17.62 14.03 21.25
CA TRP A 159 -17.94 14.67 19.99
C TRP A 159 -18.08 13.66 18.84
N TRP A 160 -17.15 12.70 18.74
CA TRP A 160 -17.21 11.66 17.70
C TRP A 160 -18.42 10.75 17.83
N GLU A 161 -18.80 10.40 19.06
CA GLU A 161 -20.02 9.61 19.33
C GLU A 161 -21.28 10.37 18.92
N GLU A 162 -21.39 11.65 19.27
CA GLU A 162 -22.50 12.51 18.84
C GLU A 162 -22.54 12.66 17.31
N TYR A 163 -21.38 12.93 16.70
CA TYR A 163 -21.23 13.08 15.25
C TYR A 163 -21.67 11.82 14.51
N ARG A 164 -21.20 10.63 14.92
CA ARG A 164 -21.64 9.35 14.34
C ARG A 164 -23.15 9.14 14.51
N GLY A 165 -23.70 9.43 15.69
CA GLY A 165 -25.14 9.33 15.94
C GLY A 165 -25.96 10.24 15.01
N ARG A 166 -25.46 11.44 14.71
CA ARG A 166 -26.07 12.34 13.73
C ARG A 166 -26.02 11.76 12.32
N LEU A 167 -24.87 11.23 11.87
CA LEU A 167 -24.73 10.62 10.55
C LEU A 167 -25.70 9.44 10.37
N GLU A 168 -25.86 8.60 11.39
CA GLU A 168 -26.79 7.46 11.37
C GLU A 168 -28.25 7.90 11.17
N ARG A 169 -28.67 8.97 11.87
CA ARG A 169 -30.02 9.55 11.70
C ARG A 169 -30.22 10.06 10.27
N VAL A 170 -29.22 10.74 9.71
CA VAL A 170 -29.27 11.26 8.32
C VAL A 170 -29.38 10.11 7.33
N ALA A 171 -28.58 9.04 7.48
CA ALA A 171 -28.63 7.88 6.60
C ALA A 171 -30.00 7.18 6.61
N ARG A 172 -30.59 7.02 7.80
CA ARG A 172 -31.93 6.42 7.95
C ARG A 172 -33.04 7.26 7.33
N ALA A 173 -32.96 8.58 7.47
CA ALA A 173 -33.93 9.49 6.86
C ALA A 173 -33.85 9.43 5.32
N ALA A 174 -32.65 9.34 4.75
CA ALA A 174 -32.44 9.24 3.31
C ALA A 174 -32.99 7.94 2.69
N GLN A 175 -33.07 6.85 3.44
CA GLN A 175 -33.69 5.60 2.97
C GLN A 175 -35.22 5.67 2.92
N GLN A 176 -35.83 6.56 3.72
CA GLN A 176 -37.28 6.67 3.86
C GLN A 176 -37.92 7.66 2.87
N GLY A 177 -37.11 8.48 2.20
CA GLY A 177 -37.54 9.45 1.17
C GLY A 177 -37.31 8.91 -0.23
#